data_AF-A0A838IV11-F1
#
_entry.id   AF-A0A838IV11-F1
#
_cell.length_a   1.000
_cell.length_b   1.000
_cell.length_c   1.000
_cell.angle_alpha   90.00
_cell.angle_beta   90.00
_cell.angle_gamma   90.00
#
_symmetry.space_group_name_H-M   'P 1'
#
loop_
_entity.id
_entity.type
_entity.pdbx_description
1 polymer ?
#
loop_
_entity_poly.entity_id
_entity_poly.type
_entity_poly.pdbx_seq_one_letter_code
_entity_poly.pdbx_strand_id
1 'polypeptide(L)'
;MSTPSDTPSDTPSETVPAAPLLVLAGNDLVQSALRVAYMARRDTFRGSGRRRGFSYAFDLTEAPIVRLVAGASDHDMELDLLLKITVSSLAFDVSRTLLLRSTAMLVVREGTLTVSGLRVTSPGVGTVDRIIAALVDARVVPSIEAALADVRIPPIEARFGGAFSLELASVSVFEGPAVAFGVTVVGVPPLAPAERPSQADVESLAGASESGAAAIAVASGDAVNAILAQLLPPLTHPFDRRRSRGRFGAGIKGRAHATTPALEVRDGRGTARSRVSFTAVEAGFAVPGAGWKWFALPVPTADVVVGHALSAAGRTALLTLSGVEEVDVRLKLPRALAPVEGVVRGLFARVMVSVRRRLTAAVAGREIELFVLPEVLPAGPASVGLRLEFVGLEYRGGSVRAAIRVRAHDAGVADQRAEREHRARQSRASVDRNS
;
A
#
# COMPACT_ATOMS: atom_id res chain seq x y z
N MET A 1 31.03 47.26 -9.79
CA MET A 1 30.03 46.60 -10.66
C MET A 1 30.50 45.16 -10.84
N SER A 2 29.90 44.25 -10.06
CA SER A 2 30.18 42.82 -10.13
C SER A 2 28.84 42.12 -10.08
N THR A 3 28.45 41.46 -11.17
CA THR A 3 27.30 40.56 -11.22
C THR A 3 27.74 39.18 -10.74
N PRO A 4 27.10 38.58 -9.73
CA PRO A 4 27.27 37.16 -9.48
C PRO A 4 26.47 36.39 -10.54
N SER A 5 27.16 35.45 -11.20
CA SER A 5 26.55 34.48 -12.10
C SER A 5 25.92 33.37 -11.26
N ASP A 6 24.60 33.35 -11.16
CA ASP A 6 23.86 32.18 -10.71
C ASP A 6 23.88 31.14 -11.82
N THR A 7 24.72 30.14 -11.65
CA THR A 7 24.62 28.89 -12.43
C THR A 7 23.68 28.00 -11.62
N PRO A 8 22.50 27.62 -12.12
CA PRO A 8 21.68 26.64 -11.41
C PRO A 8 22.44 25.31 -11.40
N SER A 9 22.67 24.81 -10.19
CA SER A 9 23.16 23.47 -9.95
C SER A 9 22.13 22.49 -10.49
N ASP A 10 22.44 21.85 -11.62
CA ASP A 10 21.77 20.62 -12.07
C ASP A 10 22.07 19.54 -11.03
N THR A 11 21.22 19.47 -10.02
CA THR A 11 21.09 18.30 -9.16
C THR A 11 20.34 17.26 -9.99
N PRO A 12 20.84 16.02 -10.14
CA PRO A 12 20.10 15.00 -10.87
C PRO A 12 18.72 14.82 -10.21
N SER A 13 17.66 15.07 -11.00
CA SER A 13 16.28 14.86 -10.57
C SER A 13 16.05 13.40 -10.18
N GLU A 14 16.03 13.19 -8.87
CA GLU A 14 15.14 12.33 -8.08
C GLU A 14 14.25 11.37 -8.89
N THR A 15 14.63 10.10 -8.96
CA THR A 15 13.78 9.05 -9.53
C THR A 15 13.10 8.23 -8.44
N VAL A 16 12.13 8.85 -7.76
CA VAL A 16 11.05 8.06 -7.16
C VAL A 16 10.32 7.36 -8.30
N PRO A 17 10.07 6.04 -8.22
CA PRO A 17 9.35 5.32 -9.23
C PRO A 17 8.00 5.98 -9.40
N ALA A 18 7.72 6.34 -10.64
CA ALA A 18 6.44 6.85 -11.06
C ALA A 18 5.41 5.72 -10.92
N ALA A 19 4.86 5.57 -9.72
CA ALA A 19 3.93 4.51 -9.36
C ALA A 19 2.67 5.11 -8.69
N PRO A 20 1.45 4.71 -9.10
CA PRO A 20 0.18 5.09 -8.45
C PRO A 20 0.01 4.49 -7.05
N LEU A 21 0.80 3.46 -6.73
CA LEU A 21 0.88 2.80 -5.44
C LEU A 21 2.34 2.77 -4.98
N LEU A 22 2.58 3.19 -3.74
CA LEU A 22 3.92 3.17 -3.15
C LEU A 22 3.86 2.52 -1.77
N VAL A 23 4.81 1.66 -1.45
CA VAL A 23 5.07 1.23 -0.08
C VAL A 23 6.46 1.67 0.33
N LEU A 24 6.57 2.55 1.31
CA LEU A 24 7.86 2.99 1.85
C LEU A 24 8.13 2.23 3.15
N ALA A 25 9.32 1.62 3.29
CA ALA A 25 9.73 0.91 4.49
C ALA A 25 11.12 1.34 4.94
N GLY A 26 11.34 1.46 6.24
CA GLY A 26 12.65 1.81 6.79
C GLY A 26 13.69 0.69 6.68
N ASN A 27 14.95 1.02 6.93
CA ASN A 27 16.08 0.11 7.04
C ASN A 27 15.79 -1.02 8.04
N ASP A 28 15.03 -0.72 9.08
CA ASP A 28 14.61 -1.70 10.09
C ASP A 28 13.78 -2.84 9.51
N LEU A 29 13.00 -2.62 8.44
CA LEU A 29 12.29 -3.72 7.75
C LEU A 29 13.28 -4.64 7.04
N VAL A 30 14.19 -4.06 6.26
CA VAL A 30 15.21 -4.81 5.50
C VAL A 30 16.12 -5.55 6.47
N GLN A 31 16.61 -4.87 7.51
CA GLN A 31 17.41 -5.45 8.59
C GLN A 31 16.66 -6.59 9.30
N SER A 32 15.37 -6.41 9.60
CA SER A 32 14.55 -7.46 10.25
C SER A 32 14.37 -8.67 9.35
N ALA A 33 14.06 -8.47 8.06
CA ALA A 33 13.91 -9.55 7.10
C ALA A 33 15.24 -10.32 6.92
N LEU A 34 16.36 -9.61 6.80
CA LEU A 34 17.68 -10.21 6.66
C LEU A 34 18.10 -10.98 7.92
N ARG A 35 17.82 -10.42 9.10
CA ARG A 35 18.09 -11.08 10.38
C ARG A 35 17.27 -12.35 10.54
N VAL A 36 15.99 -12.33 10.21
CA VAL A 36 15.14 -13.52 10.23
C VAL A 36 15.68 -14.59 9.28
N ALA A 37 16.05 -14.20 8.06
CA ALA A 37 16.61 -15.13 7.08
C ALA A 37 17.96 -15.73 7.52
N TYR A 38 18.84 -14.91 8.10
CA TYR A 38 20.09 -15.38 8.69
C TYR A 38 19.83 -16.41 9.81
N MET A 39 18.90 -16.12 10.72
CA MET A 39 18.59 -17.04 11.82
C MET A 39 18.00 -18.36 11.33
N ALA A 40 17.15 -18.32 10.30
CA ALA A 40 16.54 -19.51 9.71
C ALA A 40 17.55 -20.40 8.95
N ARG A 41 18.67 -19.82 8.46
CA ARG A 41 19.65 -20.51 7.60
C ARG A 41 21.08 -20.31 8.06
N ARG A 42 21.33 -20.22 9.36
CA ARG A 42 22.67 -19.95 9.89
C ARG A 42 23.75 -20.87 9.32
N ASP A 43 23.41 -22.13 9.06
CA ASP A 43 24.33 -23.11 8.51
C ASP A 43 24.78 -22.82 7.07
N THR A 44 24.01 -22.07 6.27
CA THR A 44 24.44 -21.66 4.92
C THR A 44 25.47 -20.53 4.95
N PHE A 45 25.64 -19.85 6.09
CA PHE A 45 26.66 -18.82 6.30
C PHE A 45 27.95 -19.38 6.92
N ARG A 46 28.10 -20.70 6.91
CA ARG A 46 29.25 -21.44 7.41
C ARG A 46 29.85 -22.30 6.30
N GLY A 47 31.16 -22.46 6.34
CA GLY A 47 31.82 -23.32 5.37
C GLY A 47 33.21 -23.73 5.82
N SER A 48 33.72 -24.79 5.22
CA SER A 48 35.10 -25.23 5.41
C SER A 48 35.63 -25.88 4.14
N GLY A 49 36.95 -25.95 4.03
CA GLY A 49 37.59 -26.59 2.89
C GLY A 49 39.08 -26.77 3.06
N ARG A 50 39.70 -27.36 2.04
CA ARG A 50 41.15 -27.53 1.93
C ARG A 50 41.64 -26.96 0.61
N ARG A 51 42.78 -26.28 0.64
CA ARG A 51 43.48 -25.80 -0.55
C ARG A 51 44.97 -26.08 -0.34
N ARG A 52 45.67 -26.49 -1.41
CA ARG A 52 47.08 -26.96 -1.38
C ARG A 52 47.91 -26.36 -0.23
N GLY A 53 48.13 -27.14 0.83
CA GLY A 53 48.95 -26.78 1.99
C GLY A 53 48.24 -26.25 3.24
N PHE A 54 46.92 -25.97 3.19
CA PHE A 54 46.16 -25.49 4.34
C PHE A 54 44.67 -25.87 4.31
N SER A 55 44.04 -25.95 5.48
CA SER A 55 42.60 -26.01 5.67
C SER A 55 42.07 -24.65 6.08
N TYR A 56 40.81 -24.38 5.78
CA TYR A 56 40.12 -23.19 6.23
C TYR A 56 38.70 -23.52 6.71
N ALA A 57 38.20 -22.72 7.63
CA ALA A 57 36.81 -22.70 8.06
C ALA A 57 36.38 -21.24 8.22
N PHE A 58 35.12 -20.95 7.91
CA PHE A 58 34.53 -19.64 8.11
C PHE A 58 33.12 -19.76 8.68
N ASP A 59 32.75 -18.78 9.50
CA ASP A 59 31.43 -18.64 10.10
C ASP A 59 31.08 -17.15 10.17
N LEU A 60 29.94 -16.76 9.59
CA LEU A 60 29.37 -15.46 9.86
C LEU A 60 28.72 -15.50 11.24
N THR A 61 29.34 -14.83 12.22
CA THR A 61 29.00 -15.04 13.63
C THR A 61 27.69 -14.36 14.05
N GLU A 62 27.29 -13.34 13.31
CA GLU A 62 26.09 -12.53 13.55
C GLU A 62 25.32 -12.29 12.25
N ALA A 63 24.06 -11.86 12.36
CA ALA A 63 23.30 -11.42 11.20
C ALA A 63 23.99 -10.20 10.54
N PRO A 64 24.00 -10.10 9.21
CA PRO A 64 24.50 -8.90 8.55
C PRO A 64 23.80 -7.65 9.07
N ILE A 65 24.56 -6.58 9.26
CA ILE A 65 24.01 -5.27 9.59
C ILE A 65 23.89 -4.49 8.29
N VAL A 66 22.66 -4.14 7.94
CA VAL A 66 22.27 -3.43 6.74
C VAL A 66 22.22 -1.93 7.03
N ARG A 67 22.78 -1.16 6.10
CA ARG A 67 22.56 0.28 5.98
C ARG A 67 22.21 0.57 4.54
N LEU A 68 21.03 1.11 4.32
CA LEU A 68 20.66 1.60 3.00
C LEU A 68 21.40 2.92 2.78
N VAL A 69 22.04 3.06 1.62
CA VAL A 69 22.83 4.24 1.28
C VAL A 69 22.26 4.82 0.01
N ALA A 70 21.94 6.12 0.05
CA ALA A 70 21.64 6.87 -1.16
C ALA A 70 22.95 6.98 -1.98
N GLY A 71 23.16 6.02 -2.89
CA GLY A 71 24.34 5.90 -3.74
C GLY A 71 24.15 6.53 -5.12
N ALA A 72 25.14 6.31 -6.01
CA ALA A 72 25.06 6.71 -7.42
C ALA A 72 24.07 5.86 -8.24
N SER A 73 23.67 4.71 -7.70
CA SER A 73 22.53 3.91 -8.13
C SER A 73 21.48 3.91 -7.02
N ASP A 74 20.20 4.13 -7.37
CA ASP A 74 19.04 4.15 -6.45
C ASP A 74 18.78 2.81 -5.74
N HIS A 75 19.74 1.88 -5.68
CA HIS A 75 19.55 0.50 -5.23
C HIS A 75 20.65 -0.01 -4.29
N ASP A 76 21.60 0.84 -3.90
CA ASP A 76 22.79 0.41 -3.15
C ASP A 76 22.53 0.23 -1.64
N MET A 77 23.12 -0.82 -1.10
CA MET A 77 23.06 -1.22 0.29
C MET A 77 24.47 -1.47 0.81
N GLU A 78 24.83 -0.88 1.94
CA GLU A 78 26.00 -1.26 2.71
C GLU A 78 25.67 -2.38 3.70
N LEU A 79 26.59 -3.32 3.81
CA LEU A 79 26.51 -4.51 4.65
C LEU A 79 27.79 -4.61 5.49
N ASP A 80 27.62 -4.57 6.80
CA ASP A 80 28.65 -4.91 7.78
C ASP A 80 28.51 -6.41 8.12
N LEU A 81 29.52 -7.20 7.78
CA LEU A 81 29.55 -8.65 7.96
C LEU A 81 30.64 -9.04 8.98
N LEU A 82 30.24 -9.66 10.09
CA LEU A 82 31.19 -10.14 11.10
C LEU A 82 31.59 -11.59 10.81
N LEU A 83 32.75 -11.76 10.16
CA LEU A 83 33.26 -13.04 9.71
C LEU A 83 34.33 -13.58 10.67
N LYS A 84 34.10 -14.75 11.26
CA LYS A 84 35.17 -15.53 11.87
C LYS A 84 35.77 -16.46 10.83
N ILE A 85 37.07 -16.33 10.58
CA ILE A 85 37.82 -17.20 9.67
C ILE A 85 38.99 -17.85 10.41
N THR A 86 39.13 -19.15 10.21
CA THR A 86 40.24 -19.96 10.71
C THR A 86 40.97 -20.55 9.52
N VAL A 87 42.29 -20.39 9.48
CA VAL A 87 43.19 -20.93 8.46
C VAL A 87 44.30 -21.69 9.16
N SER A 88 44.40 -22.98 8.89
CA SER A 88 45.35 -23.89 9.55
C SER A 88 46.22 -24.57 8.50
N SER A 89 47.53 -24.58 8.71
CA SER A 89 48.53 -25.24 7.88
C SER A 89 49.54 -25.97 8.77
N LEU A 90 50.50 -26.68 8.16
CA LEU A 90 51.61 -27.28 8.91
C LEU A 90 52.53 -26.24 9.58
N ALA A 91 52.50 -24.99 9.12
CA ALA A 91 53.42 -23.93 9.57
C ALA A 91 52.76 -22.87 10.47
N PHE A 92 51.43 -22.78 10.47
CA PHE A 92 50.70 -21.79 11.25
C PHE A 92 49.23 -22.19 11.45
N ASP A 93 48.64 -21.72 12.52
CA ASP A 93 47.19 -21.74 12.75
C ASP A 93 46.74 -20.32 13.13
N VAL A 94 45.81 -19.77 12.35
CA VAL A 94 45.37 -18.39 12.50
C VAL A 94 43.85 -18.37 12.53
N SER A 95 43.29 -17.88 13.64
CA SER A 95 41.86 -17.58 13.76
C SER A 95 41.69 -16.06 13.92
N ARG A 96 40.85 -15.46 13.09
CA ARG A 96 40.55 -14.02 13.15
C ARG A 96 39.07 -13.77 12.99
N THR A 97 38.60 -12.72 13.66
CA THR A 97 37.30 -12.13 13.39
C THR A 97 37.53 -10.85 12.60
N LEU A 98 36.86 -10.74 11.45
CA LEU A 98 36.97 -9.64 10.52
C LEU A 98 35.62 -8.96 10.39
N LEU A 99 35.62 -7.63 10.49
CA LEU A 99 34.50 -6.83 10.02
C LEU A 99 34.73 -6.57 8.53
N LEU A 100 33.95 -7.23 7.68
CA LEU A 100 33.96 -7.00 6.25
C LEU A 100 32.90 -5.95 5.93
N ARG A 101 33.34 -4.82 5.36
CA ARG A 101 32.44 -3.83 4.79
C ARG A 101 32.16 -4.22 3.35
N SER A 102 30.89 -4.23 3.00
CA SER A 102 30.46 -4.64 1.68
C SER A 102 29.36 -3.76 1.14
N THR A 103 29.29 -3.67 -0.18
CA THR A 103 28.17 -3.05 -0.89
C THR A 103 27.43 -4.12 -1.67
N ALA A 104 26.12 -4.03 -1.75
CA ALA A 104 25.27 -4.89 -2.56
C ALA A 104 24.13 -4.07 -3.15
N MET A 105 23.45 -4.63 -4.15
CA MET A 105 22.32 -4.01 -4.82
C MET A 105 21.02 -4.74 -4.47
N LEU A 106 19.98 -3.98 -4.18
CA LEU A 106 18.61 -4.46 -4.06
C LEU A 106 17.98 -4.54 -5.46
N VAL A 107 17.52 -5.72 -5.87
CA VAL A 107 16.99 -5.95 -7.22
C VAL A 107 15.66 -6.70 -7.16
N VAL A 108 14.71 -6.26 -7.99
CA VAL A 108 13.46 -6.98 -8.23
C VAL A 108 13.69 -8.11 -9.23
N ARG A 109 13.42 -9.35 -8.83
CA ARG A 109 13.41 -10.52 -9.71
C ARG A 109 12.13 -11.31 -9.49
N GLU A 110 11.39 -11.56 -10.57
CA GLU A 110 10.13 -12.34 -10.54
C GLU A 110 9.12 -11.80 -9.51
N GLY A 111 9.05 -10.47 -9.36
CA GLY A 111 8.15 -9.82 -8.39
C GLY A 111 8.61 -9.90 -6.93
N THR A 112 9.81 -10.41 -6.65
CA THR A 112 10.40 -10.47 -5.31
C THR A 112 11.64 -9.57 -5.22
N LEU A 113 11.84 -8.94 -4.07
CA LEU A 113 13.06 -8.18 -3.82
C LEU A 113 14.15 -9.13 -3.32
N THR A 114 15.33 -9.05 -3.95
CA THR A 114 16.50 -9.90 -3.71
C THR A 114 17.76 -9.05 -3.58
N VAL A 115 18.76 -9.55 -2.86
CA VAL A 115 20.07 -8.90 -2.73
C VAL A 115 21.03 -9.52 -3.76
N SER A 116 21.78 -8.70 -4.48
CA SER A 116 22.72 -9.16 -5.51
C SER A 116 23.96 -8.27 -5.64
N GLY A 117 25.03 -8.76 -6.26
CA GLY A 117 26.20 -7.93 -6.59
C GLY A 117 27.04 -7.57 -5.37
N LEU A 118 27.20 -8.51 -4.42
CA LEU A 118 27.96 -8.29 -3.20
C LEU A 118 29.44 -8.02 -3.51
N ARG A 119 29.94 -6.84 -3.13
CA ARG A 119 31.34 -6.43 -3.23
C ARG A 119 31.89 -6.24 -1.83
N VAL A 120 32.94 -6.96 -1.48
CA VAL A 120 33.61 -6.82 -0.17
C VAL A 120 34.88 -6.00 -0.32
N THR A 121 35.07 -5.03 0.56
CA THR A 121 36.33 -4.29 0.68
C THR A 121 37.13 -4.90 1.84
N SER A 122 38.18 -5.67 1.54
CA SER A 122 39.01 -6.31 2.55
C SER A 122 40.12 -5.39 3.07
N PRO A 123 40.23 -5.13 4.39
CA PRO A 123 41.28 -4.31 4.97
C PRO A 123 42.51 -5.17 5.30
N GLY A 124 43.55 -5.18 4.45
CA GLY A 124 44.78 -5.87 4.83
C GLY A 124 45.95 -5.71 3.87
N VAL A 125 47.16 -5.56 4.42
CA VAL A 125 48.41 -5.31 3.66
C VAL A 125 49.47 -6.42 3.88
N GLY A 126 49.25 -7.37 4.80
CA GLY A 126 50.16 -8.49 5.10
C GLY A 126 49.97 -9.75 4.23
N THR A 127 50.95 -10.66 4.24
CA THR A 127 50.90 -11.92 3.45
C THR A 127 49.78 -12.87 3.89
N VAL A 128 49.57 -13.03 5.20
CA VAL A 128 48.43 -13.80 5.75
C VAL A 128 47.11 -13.10 5.41
N ASP A 129 47.08 -11.77 5.42
CA ASP A 129 45.89 -10.99 5.04
C ASP A 129 45.57 -11.15 3.56
N ARG A 130 46.58 -11.29 2.68
CA ARG A 130 46.38 -11.61 1.26
C ARG A 130 45.80 -13.01 1.06
N ILE A 131 46.24 -14.00 1.84
CA ILE A 131 45.66 -15.35 1.80
C ILE A 131 44.20 -15.30 2.27
N ILE A 132 43.93 -14.58 3.35
CA ILE A 132 42.58 -14.42 3.89
C ILE A 132 41.69 -13.65 2.90
N ALA A 133 42.16 -12.54 2.32
CA ALA A 133 41.43 -11.78 1.31
C ALA A 133 41.12 -12.64 0.08
N ALA A 134 42.09 -13.40 -0.43
CA ALA A 134 41.86 -14.32 -1.54
C ALA A 134 40.87 -15.45 -1.20
N LEU A 135 40.82 -15.90 0.05
CA LEU A 135 39.80 -16.86 0.53
C LEU A 135 38.43 -16.21 0.65
N VAL A 136 38.38 -14.98 1.15
CA VAL A 136 37.15 -14.19 1.23
C VAL A 136 36.54 -14.03 -0.15
N ASP A 137 37.30 -13.50 -1.11
CA ASP A 137 36.81 -13.24 -2.48
C ASP A 137 36.42 -14.53 -3.22
N ALA A 138 37.22 -15.60 -3.10
CA ALA A 138 36.99 -16.81 -3.87
C ALA A 138 35.92 -17.75 -3.30
N ARG A 139 35.62 -17.66 -2.00
CA ARG A 139 34.78 -18.66 -1.31
C ARG A 139 33.74 -18.06 -0.38
N VAL A 140 34.10 -17.06 0.41
CA VAL A 140 33.17 -16.45 1.36
C VAL A 140 32.16 -15.57 0.64
N VAL A 141 32.61 -14.66 -0.24
CA VAL A 141 31.73 -13.77 -0.99
C VAL A 141 30.69 -14.53 -1.82
N PRO A 142 31.05 -15.53 -2.66
CA PRO A 142 30.06 -16.29 -3.42
C PRO A 142 29.08 -17.07 -2.54
N SER A 143 29.53 -17.57 -1.38
CA SER A 143 28.65 -18.31 -0.45
C SER A 143 27.66 -17.38 0.24
N ILE A 144 28.11 -16.20 0.69
CA ILE A 144 27.25 -15.19 1.29
C ILE A 144 26.29 -14.62 0.25
N GLU A 145 26.76 -14.33 -0.97
CA GLU A 145 25.92 -13.83 -2.06
C GLU A 145 24.83 -14.84 -2.44
N ALA A 146 25.16 -16.14 -2.54
CA ALA A 146 24.17 -17.19 -2.77
C ALA A 146 23.14 -17.28 -1.62
N ALA A 147 23.59 -17.16 -0.37
CA ALA A 147 22.69 -17.16 0.78
C ALA A 147 21.79 -15.91 0.84
N LEU A 148 22.29 -14.75 0.39
CA LEU A 148 21.56 -13.48 0.33
C LEU A 148 20.59 -13.40 -0.86
N ALA A 149 20.92 -13.99 -2.01
CA ALA A 149 20.06 -14.04 -3.20
C ALA A 149 18.75 -14.81 -2.94
N ASP A 150 18.79 -15.76 -2.00
CA ASP A 150 17.63 -16.53 -1.56
C ASP A 150 16.73 -15.77 -0.56
N VAL A 151 17.19 -14.63 -0.03
CA VAL A 151 16.38 -13.76 0.84
C VAL A 151 15.38 -13.02 -0.02
N ARG A 152 14.18 -13.57 -0.10
CA ARG A 152 13.03 -12.91 -0.74
C ARG A 152 12.43 -11.96 0.28
N ILE A 153 12.43 -10.67 0.01
CA ILE A 153 11.47 -9.76 0.64
C ILE A 153 10.26 -9.79 -0.29
N PRO A 154 9.18 -10.51 0.08
CA PRO A 154 8.04 -10.68 -0.79
C PRO A 154 7.40 -9.32 -1.03
N PRO A 155 6.78 -9.12 -2.20
CA PRO A 155 6.05 -7.90 -2.45
C PRO A 155 5.01 -7.78 -1.33
N ILE A 156 4.89 -6.60 -0.74
CA ILE A 156 3.62 -6.25 -0.12
C ILE A 156 2.66 -6.27 -1.30
N GLU A 157 1.98 -7.41 -1.49
CA GLU A 157 0.92 -7.57 -2.48
C GLU A 157 -0.16 -6.58 -2.07
N ALA A 158 -0.01 -5.34 -2.49
CA ALA A 158 -0.98 -4.31 -2.22
C ALA A 158 -2.17 -4.57 -3.14
N ARG A 159 -2.87 -5.72 -3.03
CA ARG A 159 -4.06 -6.06 -3.82
C ARG A 159 -5.01 -4.86 -3.74
N PHE A 160 -5.02 -4.08 -4.81
CA PHE A 160 -5.61 -2.76 -4.87
C PHE A 160 -6.93 -2.92 -5.60
N GLY A 161 -7.96 -3.20 -4.80
CA GLY A 161 -9.20 -3.83 -5.26
C GLY A 161 -8.91 -5.21 -5.85
N GLY A 162 -9.58 -6.27 -5.40
CA GLY A 162 -9.48 -7.60 -6.01
C GLY A 162 -9.80 -7.70 -7.53
N ALA A 163 -9.98 -6.57 -8.22
CA ALA A 163 -10.25 -6.40 -9.64
C ALA A 163 -9.02 -6.08 -10.51
N PHE A 164 -7.88 -5.64 -9.95
CA PHE A 164 -6.68 -5.32 -10.72
C PHE A 164 -5.57 -6.35 -10.51
N SER A 165 -5.01 -6.88 -11.61
CA SER A 165 -3.71 -7.57 -11.58
C SER A 165 -2.61 -6.52 -11.38
N LEU A 166 -1.87 -6.63 -10.30
CA LEU A 166 -0.76 -5.72 -9.99
C LEU A 166 0.55 -6.37 -10.40
N GLU A 167 1.37 -5.61 -11.12
CA GLU A 167 2.75 -5.99 -11.42
C GLU A 167 3.69 -5.07 -10.63
N LEU A 168 4.58 -5.68 -9.85
CA LEU A 168 5.67 -4.96 -9.19
C LEU A 168 6.62 -4.44 -10.27
N ALA A 169 6.49 -3.18 -10.64
CA ALA A 169 7.19 -2.62 -11.79
C ALA A 169 8.56 -2.02 -11.45
N SER A 170 8.80 -1.58 -10.20
CA SER A 170 10.07 -0.95 -9.82
C SER A 170 10.31 -0.93 -8.31
N VAL A 171 11.58 -0.91 -7.92
CA VAL A 171 12.01 -0.64 -6.54
C VAL A 171 13.06 0.44 -6.59
N SER A 172 13.01 1.39 -5.65
CA SER A 172 14.01 2.43 -5.48
C SER A 172 14.30 2.62 -4.00
N VAL A 173 15.56 2.70 -3.62
CA VAL A 173 16.00 3.19 -2.32
C VAL A 173 15.75 4.70 -2.31
N PHE A 174 15.00 5.16 -1.31
CA PHE A 174 14.67 6.58 -1.14
C PHE A 174 15.77 7.24 -0.29
N GLU A 175 15.85 8.57 -0.30
CA GLU A 175 16.77 9.33 0.55
C GLU A 175 16.81 8.80 1.99
N GLY A 176 18.02 8.49 2.46
CA GLY A 176 18.30 7.98 3.81
C GLY A 176 18.15 6.46 4.00
N PRO A 177 18.08 5.98 5.26
CA PRO A 177 17.90 4.58 5.59
C PRO A 177 16.47 4.06 5.28
N ALA A 178 15.86 4.33 4.12
CA ALA A 178 14.53 3.82 3.76
C ALA A 178 14.45 3.30 2.31
N VAL A 179 13.76 2.18 2.09
CA VAL A 179 13.46 1.63 0.76
C VAL A 179 12.02 1.94 0.37
N ALA A 180 11.83 2.50 -0.83
CA ALA A 180 10.52 2.66 -1.45
C ALA A 180 10.26 1.56 -2.49
N PHE A 181 9.11 0.93 -2.38
CA PHE A 181 8.60 -0.08 -3.30
C PHE A 181 7.51 0.58 -4.15
N GLY A 182 7.77 0.74 -5.45
CA GLY A 182 6.80 1.29 -6.40
C GLY A 182 6.00 0.18 -7.09
N VAL A 183 4.68 0.19 -6.93
CA VAL A 183 3.79 -0.72 -7.67
C VAL A 183 3.11 0.07 -8.79
N THR A 184 3.40 -0.28 -10.04
CA THR A 184 2.73 0.37 -11.18
C THR A 184 1.38 -0.29 -11.44
N VAL A 185 0.35 0.54 -11.59
CA VAL A 185 -0.99 0.11 -12.03
C VAL A 185 -1.19 0.61 -13.45
N VAL A 186 -1.46 -0.31 -14.38
CA VAL A 186 -1.69 0.04 -15.79
C VAL A 186 -2.86 1.01 -15.91
N GLY A 187 -2.64 2.15 -16.57
CA GLY A 187 -3.67 3.16 -16.82
C GLY A 187 -3.91 4.18 -15.69
N VAL A 188 -3.14 4.13 -14.60
CA VAL A 188 -3.23 5.11 -13.50
C VAL A 188 -1.95 5.95 -13.45
N PRO A 189 -2.04 7.29 -13.37
CA PRO A 189 -0.88 8.16 -13.31
C PRO A 189 -0.08 7.94 -12.01
N PRO A 190 1.23 8.23 -12.03
CA PRO A 190 2.07 8.09 -10.85
C PRO A 190 1.71 9.09 -9.75
N LEU A 191 2.03 8.76 -8.49
CA LEU A 191 1.89 9.66 -7.35
C LEU A 191 2.62 10.98 -7.60
N ALA A 192 1.92 12.09 -7.39
CA ALA A 192 2.54 13.40 -7.45
C ALA A 192 3.55 13.59 -6.29
N PRO A 193 4.56 14.47 -6.43
CA PRO A 193 5.61 14.63 -5.41
C PRO A 193 5.07 14.89 -3.99
N ALA A 194 3.99 15.68 -3.87
CA ALA A 194 3.36 16.00 -2.60
C ALA A 194 2.62 14.82 -1.93
N GLU A 195 2.30 13.78 -2.70
CA GLU A 195 1.59 12.59 -2.19
C GLU A 195 2.58 11.57 -1.63
N ARG A 196 3.87 11.68 -1.99
CA ARG A 196 4.92 10.75 -1.59
C ARG A 196 5.23 10.89 -0.09
N PRO A 197 5.35 9.77 0.64
CA PRO A 197 5.77 9.79 2.04
C PRO A 197 7.25 10.17 2.14
N SER A 198 7.63 10.87 3.21
CA SER A 198 9.03 11.22 3.48
C SER A 198 9.68 10.21 4.44
N GLN A 199 11.01 10.22 4.53
CA GLN A 199 11.74 9.44 5.53
C GLN A 199 11.28 9.75 6.96
N ALA A 200 11.06 11.04 7.27
CA ALA A 200 10.61 11.48 8.60
C ALA A 200 9.24 10.88 8.98
N ASP A 201 8.35 10.67 8.00
CA ASP A 201 7.06 10.01 8.24
C ASP A 201 7.28 8.56 8.72
N VAL A 202 8.25 7.84 8.13
CA VAL A 202 8.57 6.44 8.48
C VAL A 202 9.28 6.34 9.82
N GLU A 203 10.26 7.22 10.07
CA GLU A 203 11.00 7.24 11.34
C GLU A 203 10.10 7.56 12.52
N SER A 204 9.14 8.47 12.33
CA SER A 204 8.13 8.78 13.35
C SER A 204 7.28 7.54 13.71
N LEU A 205 6.89 6.75 12.70
CA LEU A 205 6.15 5.50 12.90
C LEU A 205 7.01 4.39 13.53
N ALA A 206 8.28 4.29 13.12
CA ALA A 206 9.26 3.36 13.64
C ALA A 206 9.55 3.61 15.12
N GLY A 207 9.77 4.88 15.52
CA GLY A 207 10.01 5.28 16.90
C GLY A 207 8.84 5.02 17.85
N ALA A 208 7.62 4.89 17.31
CA ALA A 208 6.42 4.51 18.05
C ALA A 208 6.17 2.98 18.12
N SER A 209 7.04 2.16 17.53
CA SER A 209 6.93 0.70 17.46
C SER A 209 7.93 0.01 18.40
N GLU A 210 7.47 -0.93 19.23
CA GLU A 210 8.34 -1.74 20.11
C GLU A 210 9.40 -2.56 19.34
N SER A 211 9.19 -2.76 18.04
CA SER A 211 10.05 -3.54 17.16
C SER A 211 10.94 -2.69 16.25
N GLY A 212 10.78 -1.36 16.26
CA GLY A 212 11.51 -0.43 15.39
C GLY A 212 11.10 -0.44 13.92
N ALA A 213 10.47 -1.50 13.39
CA ALA A 213 10.12 -1.58 11.97
C ALA A 213 8.71 -1.03 11.65
N ALA A 214 8.63 -0.17 10.62
CA ALA A 214 7.39 0.40 10.11
C ALA A 214 7.42 0.56 8.57
N ALA A 215 6.22 0.61 7.98
CA ALA A 215 6.02 0.91 6.57
C ALA A 215 4.79 1.81 6.36
N ILE A 216 4.76 2.53 5.23
CA ILE A 216 3.63 3.35 4.80
C ILE A 216 3.23 2.92 3.40
N ALA A 217 1.97 2.51 3.22
CA ALA A 217 1.39 2.30 1.90
C ALA A 217 0.58 3.53 1.47
N VAL A 218 0.69 3.92 0.20
CA VAL A 218 0.04 5.12 -0.35
C VAL A 218 -0.67 4.75 -1.66
N ALA A 219 -1.92 5.21 -1.79
CA ALA A 219 -2.73 5.08 -2.99
C ALA A 219 -3.22 6.46 -3.43
N SER A 220 -2.93 6.83 -4.68
CA SER A 220 -3.38 8.12 -5.22
C SER A 220 -4.91 8.20 -5.26
N GLY A 221 -5.46 9.41 -5.14
CA GLY A 221 -6.90 9.62 -5.32
C GLY A 221 -7.40 9.12 -6.68
N ASP A 222 -6.58 9.28 -7.72
CA ASP A 222 -6.87 8.79 -9.07
C ASP A 222 -6.96 7.27 -9.15
N ALA A 223 -6.09 6.55 -8.44
CA ALA A 223 -6.15 5.09 -8.33
C ALA A 223 -7.47 4.65 -7.67
N VAL A 224 -7.84 5.30 -6.55
CA VAL A 224 -9.09 5.01 -5.84
C VAL A 224 -10.30 5.31 -6.73
N ASN A 225 -10.26 6.41 -7.47
CA ASN A 225 -11.32 6.82 -8.41
C ASN A 225 -11.46 5.85 -9.59
N ALA A 226 -10.36 5.28 -10.08
CA ALA A 226 -10.40 4.25 -11.11
C ALA A 226 -11.12 2.98 -10.62
N ILE A 227 -10.88 2.54 -9.37
CA ILE A 227 -11.63 1.42 -8.78
C ILE A 227 -13.13 1.79 -8.64
N LEU A 228 -13.42 2.96 -8.09
CA LEU A 228 -14.80 3.44 -7.91
C LEU A 228 -15.58 3.42 -9.23
N ALA A 229 -14.97 3.90 -10.31
CA ALA A 229 -15.54 3.89 -11.66
C ALA A 229 -15.92 2.49 -12.17
N GLN A 230 -15.13 1.47 -11.82
CA GLN A 230 -15.41 0.09 -12.21
C GLN A 230 -16.48 -0.57 -11.35
N LEU A 231 -16.46 -0.33 -10.03
CA LEU A 231 -17.37 -0.98 -9.09
C LEU A 231 -18.77 -0.34 -9.08
N LEU A 232 -18.85 0.95 -9.42
CA LEU A 232 -20.07 1.75 -9.31
C LEU A 232 -20.41 2.37 -10.67
N PRO A 233 -21.22 1.69 -11.50
CA PRO A 233 -21.63 2.27 -12.78
C PRO A 233 -22.53 3.49 -12.56
N PRO A 234 -22.54 4.44 -13.52
CA PRO A 234 -23.43 5.59 -13.46
C PRO A 234 -24.90 5.16 -13.44
N LEU A 235 -25.71 5.87 -12.66
CA LEU A 235 -27.11 5.52 -12.45
C LEU A 235 -28.03 6.42 -13.28
N THR A 236 -28.92 5.82 -14.05
CA THR A 236 -29.97 6.56 -14.79
C THR A 236 -31.35 6.18 -14.28
N HIS A 237 -32.17 7.18 -13.95
CA HIS A 237 -33.50 6.99 -13.39
C HIS A 237 -34.56 7.85 -14.11
N PRO A 238 -35.45 7.25 -14.91
CA PRO A 238 -36.61 7.96 -15.44
C PRO A 238 -37.63 8.21 -14.32
N PHE A 239 -38.32 9.35 -14.38
CA PHE A 239 -39.44 9.67 -13.51
C PHE A 239 -40.60 10.27 -14.28
N ASP A 240 -41.81 9.92 -13.88
CA ASP A 240 -43.07 10.56 -14.29
C ASP A 240 -43.98 10.55 -13.07
N ARG A 241 -44.24 11.73 -12.52
CA ARG A 241 -45.04 11.93 -11.30
C ARG A 241 -46.18 12.88 -11.62
N ARG A 242 -47.40 12.42 -11.40
CA ARG A 242 -48.62 13.18 -11.66
C ARG A 242 -49.52 13.15 -10.44
N ARG A 243 -50.24 14.23 -10.21
CA ARG A 243 -51.30 14.33 -9.21
C ARG A 243 -52.51 14.97 -9.86
N SER A 244 -53.64 14.28 -9.83
CA SER A 244 -54.91 14.75 -10.38
C SER A 244 -55.99 14.80 -9.30
N ARG A 245 -56.91 15.77 -9.43
CA ARG A 245 -58.15 15.85 -8.66
C ARG A 245 -59.26 16.31 -9.61
N GLY A 246 -60.11 15.37 -10.04
CA GLY A 246 -61.10 15.63 -11.08
C GLY A 246 -60.45 15.96 -12.42
N ARG A 247 -60.91 17.03 -13.09
CA ARG A 247 -60.40 17.50 -14.40
C ARG A 247 -59.11 18.32 -14.33
N PHE A 248 -58.61 18.60 -13.12
CA PHE A 248 -57.37 19.35 -12.90
C PHE A 248 -56.26 18.42 -12.43
N GLY A 249 -55.02 18.74 -12.80
CA GLY A 249 -53.86 17.98 -12.36
C GLY A 249 -52.56 18.72 -12.60
N ALA A 250 -51.50 18.31 -11.92
CA ALA A 250 -50.16 18.82 -12.09
C ALA A 250 -49.18 17.63 -12.13
N GLY A 251 -48.08 17.78 -12.85
CA GLY A 251 -47.16 16.69 -13.09
C GLY A 251 -45.76 17.17 -13.42
N ILE A 252 -44.81 16.26 -13.26
CA ILE A 252 -43.41 16.45 -13.61
C ILE A 252 -42.84 15.12 -14.12
N LYS A 253 -42.11 15.17 -15.24
CA LYS A 253 -41.46 14.00 -15.84
C LYS A 253 -40.07 14.35 -16.37
N GLY A 254 -39.22 13.34 -16.55
CA GLY A 254 -37.86 13.51 -17.05
C GLY A 254 -36.96 12.33 -16.70
N ARG A 255 -35.65 12.53 -16.73
CA ARG A 255 -34.65 11.56 -16.29
C ARG A 255 -33.60 12.21 -15.41
N ALA A 256 -33.21 11.53 -14.34
CA ALA A 256 -32.03 11.86 -13.55
C ALA A 256 -30.88 10.94 -13.98
N HIS A 257 -29.69 11.50 -14.16
CA HIS A 257 -28.45 10.78 -14.43
C HIS A 257 -27.45 11.16 -13.34
N ALA A 258 -26.93 10.17 -12.63
CA ALA A 258 -25.93 10.36 -11.59
C ALA A 258 -24.61 9.73 -12.03
N THR A 259 -23.54 10.51 -11.98
CA THR A 259 -22.18 10.01 -12.24
C THR A 259 -21.71 9.11 -11.10
N THR A 260 -20.71 8.29 -11.37
CA THR A 260 -20.00 7.57 -10.33
C THR A 260 -19.43 8.54 -9.29
N PRO A 261 -19.49 8.22 -7.98
CA PRO A 261 -18.82 9.01 -6.97
C PRO A 261 -17.31 9.04 -7.19
N ALA A 262 -16.71 10.22 -7.09
CA ALA A 262 -15.26 10.42 -7.08
C ALA A 262 -14.83 10.91 -5.70
N LEU A 263 -13.77 10.31 -5.16
CA LEU A 263 -13.08 10.75 -3.96
C LEU A 263 -12.18 11.95 -4.30
N GLU A 264 -12.42 13.06 -3.61
CA GLU A 264 -11.55 14.22 -3.58
C GLU A 264 -10.84 14.28 -2.23
N VAL A 265 -9.51 14.33 -2.21
CA VAL A 265 -8.72 14.45 -0.98
C VAL A 265 -8.12 15.84 -0.90
N ARG A 266 -8.49 16.61 0.13
CA ARG A 266 -7.98 17.97 0.39
C ARG A 266 -7.77 18.19 1.88
N ASP A 267 -6.68 18.86 2.25
CA ASP A 267 -6.39 19.27 3.63
C ASP A 267 -6.51 18.12 4.66
N GLY A 268 -6.09 16.91 4.27
CA GLY A 268 -6.18 15.72 5.13
C GLY A 268 -7.60 15.17 5.32
N ARG A 269 -8.54 15.53 4.45
CA ARG A 269 -9.92 15.05 4.46
C ARG A 269 -10.31 14.50 3.09
N GLY A 270 -10.95 13.34 3.09
CA GLY A 270 -11.62 12.79 1.92
C GLY A 270 -13.05 13.33 1.83
N THR A 271 -13.51 13.64 0.63
CA THR A 271 -14.92 13.93 0.32
C THR A 271 -15.28 13.17 -0.95
N ALA A 272 -16.23 12.24 -0.85
CA ALA A 272 -16.73 11.55 -2.04
C ALA A 272 -17.91 12.33 -2.64
N ARG A 273 -17.81 12.70 -3.92
CA ARG A 273 -18.79 13.51 -4.63
C ARG A 273 -19.31 12.81 -5.87
N SER A 274 -20.61 12.89 -6.09
CA SER A 274 -21.25 12.49 -7.35
C SER A 274 -22.00 13.69 -7.92
N ARG A 275 -22.16 13.75 -9.24
CA ARG A 275 -22.98 14.78 -9.89
C ARG A 275 -24.27 14.16 -10.41
N VAL A 276 -25.40 14.78 -10.06
CA VAL A 276 -26.71 14.43 -10.60
C VAL A 276 -27.15 15.49 -11.59
N SER A 277 -27.34 15.11 -12.85
CA SER A 277 -27.90 15.94 -13.90
C SER A 277 -29.30 15.47 -14.27
N PHE A 278 -30.19 16.40 -14.60
CA PHE A 278 -31.57 16.08 -14.97
C PHE A 278 -31.84 16.43 -16.43
N THR A 279 -32.15 15.44 -17.26
CA THR A 279 -32.41 15.64 -18.69
C THR A 279 -33.89 15.54 -19.02
N ALA A 280 -34.34 16.30 -20.03
CA ALA A 280 -35.71 16.30 -20.53
C ALA A 280 -36.76 16.51 -19.42
N VAL A 281 -36.47 17.42 -18.48
CA VAL A 281 -37.41 17.74 -17.40
C VAL A 281 -38.54 18.59 -17.94
N GLU A 282 -39.76 18.10 -17.78
CA GLU A 282 -40.97 18.81 -18.14
C GLU A 282 -41.89 18.88 -16.92
N ALA A 283 -42.49 20.04 -16.68
CA ALA A 283 -43.59 20.19 -15.74
C ALA A 283 -44.85 20.61 -16.49
N GLY A 284 -46.00 20.15 -16.01
CA GLY A 284 -47.24 20.35 -16.73
C GLY A 284 -48.45 20.35 -15.84
N PHE A 285 -49.57 20.73 -16.43
CA PHE A 285 -50.88 20.65 -15.82
C PHE A 285 -51.93 20.12 -16.78
N ALA A 286 -52.95 19.49 -16.24
CA ALA A 286 -54.10 19.03 -17.00
C ALA A 286 -55.09 20.19 -17.19
N VAL A 287 -55.47 20.42 -18.45
CA VAL A 287 -56.49 21.39 -18.86
C VAL A 287 -57.80 20.63 -19.13
N PRO A 288 -58.93 21.02 -18.53
CA PRO A 288 -60.22 20.42 -18.81
C PRO A 288 -60.52 20.44 -20.32
N GLY A 289 -60.80 19.26 -20.90
CA GLY A 289 -61.14 19.12 -22.33
C GLY A 289 -59.96 19.18 -23.32
N ALA A 290 -58.76 19.64 -22.90
CA ALA A 290 -57.59 19.78 -23.78
C ALA A 290 -56.39 18.90 -23.40
N GLY A 291 -56.49 18.13 -22.31
CA GLY A 291 -55.45 17.18 -21.89
C GLY A 291 -54.27 17.84 -21.17
N TRP A 292 -53.12 17.17 -21.15
CA TRP A 292 -51.91 17.65 -20.47
C TRP A 292 -51.15 18.66 -21.32
N LYS A 293 -50.84 19.82 -20.74
CA LYS A 293 -49.85 20.75 -21.30
C LYS A 293 -48.55 20.61 -20.54
N TRP A 294 -47.46 20.31 -21.25
CA TRP A 294 -46.11 20.17 -20.72
C TRP A 294 -45.24 21.35 -21.12
N PHE A 295 -44.40 21.80 -20.20
CA PHE A 295 -43.46 22.89 -20.39
C PHE A 295 -42.07 22.38 -20.02
N ALA A 296 -41.12 22.54 -20.93
CA ALA A 296 -39.73 22.23 -20.66
C ALA A 296 -39.20 23.12 -19.53
N LEU A 297 -38.42 22.52 -18.64
CA LEU A 297 -37.77 23.19 -17.53
C LEU A 297 -36.26 23.30 -17.78
N PRO A 298 -35.60 24.35 -17.26
CA PRO A 298 -34.15 24.41 -17.24
C PRO A 298 -33.60 23.17 -16.54
N VAL A 299 -32.56 22.56 -17.10
CA VAL A 299 -31.92 21.35 -16.57
C VAL A 299 -31.20 21.67 -15.26
N PRO A 300 -31.72 21.25 -14.08
CA PRO A 300 -30.95 21.38 -12.86
C PRO A 300 -29.78 20.39 -12.83
N THR A 301 -28.73 20.79 -12.14
CA THR A 301 -27.64 19.92 -11.71
C THR A 301 -27.49 20.05 -10.19
N ALA A 302 -27.03 18.99 -9.55
CA ALA A 302 -26.64 19.01 -8.15
C ALA A 302 -25.37 18.20 -7.95
N ASP A 303 -24.52 18.72 -7.06
CA ASP A 303 -23.45 17.95 -6.48
C ASP A 303 -23.99 17.23 -5.24
N VAL A 304 -23.59 15.98 -5.10
CA VAL A 304 -24.08 15.04 -4.09
C VAL A 304 -22.91 14.57 -3.28
N VAL A 305 -22.99 14.73 -1.97
CA VAL A 305 -21.98 14.22 -1.05
C VAL A 305 -22.36 12.79 -0.64
N VAL A 306 -21.40 11.89 -0.81
CA VAL A 306 -21.50 10.49 -0.41
C VAL A 306 -20.68 10.31 0.86
N GLY A 307 -21.35 9.86 1.91
CA GLY A 307 -20.71 9.50 3.16
C GLY A 307 -19.79 8.30 2.94
N HIS A 308 -18.62 8.34 3.57
CA HIS A 308 -17.64 7.28 3.46
C HIS A 308 -16.76 7.23 4.71
N ALA A 309 -16.15 6.08 4.96
CA ALA A 309 -15.24 5.86 6.07
C ALA A 309 -14.04 5.01 5.63
N LEU A 310 -12.86 5.35 6.16
CA LEU A 310 -11.69 4.49 6.09
C LEU A 310 -11.66 3.59 7.33
N SER A 311 -11.41 2.31 7.13
CA SER A 311 -11.28 1.34 8.22
C SER A 311 -10.31 0.22 7.86
N ALA A 312 -9.73 -0.40 8.87
CA ALA A 312 -8.94 -1.62 8.69
C ALA A 312 -9.72 -2.80 9.29
N ALA A 313 -9.99 -3.81 8.46
CA ALA A 313 -10.62 -5.05 8.87
C ALA A 313 -9.58 -6.18 8.80
N GLY A 314 -8.94 -6.45 9.94
CA GLY A 314 -7.85 -7.43 10.03
C GLY A 314 -6.66 -7.02 9.17
N ARG A 315 -6.51 -7.69 8.01
CA ARG A 315 -5.41 -7.46 7.06
C ARG A 315 -5.82 -6.61 5.86
N THR A 316 -7.05 -6.10 5.81
CA THR A 316 -7.55 -5.33 4.66
C THR A 316 -7.86 -3.90 5.07
N ALA A 317 -7.31 -2.92 4.36
CA ALA A 317 -7.71 -1.53 4.42
C ALA A 317 -8.90 -1.31 3.48
N LEU A 318 -9.96 -0.72 4.00
CA LEU A 318 -11.25 -0.57 3.34
C LEU A 318 -11.67 0.90 3.29
N LEU A 319 -12.17 1.32 2.12
CA LEU A 319 -13.03 2.49 1.99
C LEU A 319 -14.48 2.01 1.88
N THR A 320 -15.28 2.30 2.91
CA THR A 320 -16.69 1.91 2.96
C THR A 320 -17.56 3.11 2.63
N LEU A 321 -18.44 2.99 1.65
CA LEU A 321 -19.44 4.00 1.33
C LEU A 321 -20.70 3.79 2.17
N SER A 322 -21.15 4.82 2.90
CA SER A 322 -22.27 4.73 3.84
C SER A 322 -23.62 5.16 3.24
N GLY A 323 -23.62 6.03 2.22
CA GLY A 323 -24.84 6.48 1.55
C GLY A 323 -24.79 7.93 1.10
N VAL A 324 -25.91 8.45 0.61
CA VAL A 324 -26.02 9.85 0.21
C VAL A 324 -26.44 10.73 1.39
N GLU A 325 -25.56 11.66 1.75
CA GLU A 325 -25.77 12.60 2.87
C GLU A 325 -26.68 13.76 2.46
N GLU A 326 -26.36 14.41 1.34
CA GLU A 326 -27.06 15.61 0.89
C GLU A 326 -27.28 15.63 -0.63
N VAL A 327 -28.47 16.10 -1.04
CA VAL A 327 -28.81 16.44 -2.43
C VAL A 327 -29.70 17.69 -2.41
N ASP A 328 -29.15 18.85 -2.77
CA ASP A 328 -29.96 20.07 -2.96
C ASP A 328 -30.11 20.39 -4.45
N VAL A 329 -31.35 20.46 -4.91
CA VAL A 329 -31.70 20.87 -6.27
C VAL A 329 -32.83 21.88 -6.24
N ARG A 330 -32.58 23.07 -6.78
CA ARG A 330 -33.60 24.11 -6.92
C ARG A 330 -34.21 24.11 -8.31
N LEU A 331 -35.53 23.89 -8.37
CA LEU A 331 -36.30 24.03 -9.61
C LEU A 331 -36.61 25.50 -9.93
N LYS A 332 -36.35 25.89 -11.18
CA LYS A 332 -36.80 27.16 -11.77
C LYS A 332 -38.04 26.90 -12.64
N LEU A 333 -39.18 27.46 -12.26
CA LEU A 333 -40.46 27.24 -12.93
C LEU A 333 -40.87 28.45 -13.79
N PRO A 334 -41.37 28.25 -15.02
CA PRO A 334 -41.99 29.30 -15.82
C PRO A 334 -43.22 29.91 -15.13
N ARG A 335 -43.48 31.20 -15.39
CA ARG A 335 -44.68 31.90 -14.87
C ARG A 335 -46.00 31.22 -15.22
N ALA A 336 -46.06 30.52 -16.37
CA ALA A 336 -47.23 29.74 -16.78
C ALA A 336 -47.61 28.62 -15.80
N LEU A 337 -46.69 28.19 -14.92
CA LEU A 337 -46.92 27.17 -13.90
C LEU A 337 -47.22 27.75 -12.51
N ALA A 338 -47.30 29.08 -12.35
CA ALA A 338 -47.60 29.72 -11.06
C ALA A 338 -48.85 29.13 -10.35
N PRO A 339 -49.97 28.80 -11.04
CA PRO A 339 -51.14 28.22 -10.38
C PRO A 339 -50.92 26.83 -9.77
N VAL A 340 -49.92 26.08 -10.26
CA VAL A 340 -49.62 24.71 -9.83
C VAL A 340 -48.22 24.57 -9.22
N GLU A 341 -47.53 25.69 -9.00
CA GLU A 341 -46.13 25.73 -8.57
C GLU A 341 -45.88 24.91 -7.31
N GLY A 342 -46.69 25.11 -6.26
CA GLY A 342 -46.55 24.36 -5.01
C GLY A 342 -46.70 22.85 -5.19
N VAL A 343 -47.59 22.41 -6.09
CA VAL A 343 -47.79 20.99 -6.38
C VAL A 343 -46.61 20.42 -7.17
N VAL A 344 -46.12 21.15 -8.19
CA VAL A 344 -44.97 20.74 -8.99
C VAL A 344 -43.71 20.64 -8.12
N ARG A 345 -43.45 21.64 -7.26
CA ARG A 345 -42.33 21.60 -6.29
C ARG A 345 -42.46 20.41 -5.34
N GLY A 346 -43.66 20.13 -4.82
CA GLY A 346 -43.91 18.97 -3.98
C GLY A 346 -43.72 17.62 -4.69
N LEU A 347 -44.10 17.53 -5.97
CA LEU A 347 -43.84 16.33 -6.78
C LEU A 347 -42.35 16.15 -7.06
N PHE A 348 -41.63 17.23 -7.36
CA PHE A 348 -40.19 17.16 -7.55
C PHE A 348 -39.45 16.77 -6.27
N ALA A 349 -39.84 17.28 -5.11
CA ALA A 349 -39.27 16.84 -3.83
C ALA A 349 -39.40 15.32 -3.63
N ARG A 350 -40.53 14.71 -4.04
CA ARG A 350 -40.69 13.24 -4.03
C ARG A 350 -39.79 12.52 -5.04
N VAL A 351 -39.56 13.13 -6.22
CA VAL A 351 -38.56 12.62 -7.18
C VAL A 351 -37.17 12.64 -6.54
N MET A 352 -36.79 13.73 -5.87
CA MET A 352 -35.51 13.84 -5.17
C MET A 352 -35.35 12.78 -4.07
N VAL A 353 -36.38 12.51 -3.28
CA VAL A 353 -36.37 11.41 -2.30
C VAL A 353 -36.16 10.06 -2.97
N SER A 354 -36.82 9.80 -4.12
CA SER A 354 -36.66 8.56 -4.88
C SER A 354 -35.25 8.42 -5.48
N VAL A 355 -34.69 9.51 -6.03
CA VAL A 355 -33.32 9.56 -6.56
C VAL A 355 -32.32 9.30 -5.43
N ARG A 356 -32.42 10.01 -4.30
CA ARG A 356 -31.56 9.81 -3.12
C ARG A 356 -31.59 8.36 -2.64
N ARG A 357 -32.78 7.76 -2.53
CA ARG A 357 -32.92 6.36 -2.10
C ARG A 357 -32.23 5.40 -3.06
N ARG A 358 -32.34 5.61 -4.38
CA ARG A 358 -31.68 4.77 -5.39
C ARG A 358 -30.16 4.94 -5.37
N LEU A 359 -29.67 6.17 -5.25
CA LEU A 359 -28.23 6.43 -5.13
C LEU A 359 -27.68 5.80 -3.85
N THR A 360 -28.37 6.00 -2.72
CA THR A 360 -28.00 5.37 -1.46
C THR A 360 -27.97 3.86 -1.58
N ALA A 361 -28.98 3.23 -2.19
CA ALA A 361 -29.00 1.78 -2.40
C ALA A 361 -27.89 1.28 -3.35
N ALA A 362 -27.41 2.13 -4.27
CA ALA A 362 -26.32 1.76 -5.17
C ALA A 362 -24.95 1.78 -4.46
N VAL A 363 -24.75 2.70 -3.51
CA VAL A 363 -23.46 2.94 -2.86
C VAL A 363 -23.35 2.41 -1.43
N ALA A 364 -24.44 2.33 -0.67
CA ALA A 364 -24.38 2.01 0.76
C ALA A 364 -23.90 0.57 1.00
N GLY A 365 -22.97 0.42 1.94
CA GLY A 365 -22.36 -0.87 2.29
C GLY A 365 -21.38 -1.38 1.23
N ARG A 366 -21.01 -0.55 0.25
CA ARG A 366 -19.97 -0.91 -0.72
C ARG A 366 -18.61 -0.73 -0.07
N GLU A 367 -17.90 -1.84 0.06
CA GLU A 367 -16.54 -1.88 0.56
C GLU A 367 -15.56 -1.93 -0.61
N ILE A 368 -14.54 -1.08 -0.55
CA ILE A 368 -13.49 -1.00 -1.55
C ILE A 368 -12.18 -1.33 -0.86
N GLU A 369 -11.60 -2.46 -1.25
CA GLU A 369 -10.31 -2.90 -0.74
C GLU A 369 -9.21 -2.01 -1.33
N LEU A 370 -8.56 -1.23 -0.47
CA LEU A 370 -7.46 -0.35 -0.86
C LEU A 370 -6.13 -1.09 -0.76
N PHE A 371 -5.87 -1.75 0.38
CA PHE A 371 -4.63 -2.48 0.61
C PHE A 371 -4.94 -3.80 1.31
N VAL A 372 -4.27 -4.86 0.91
CA VAL A 372 -4.31 -6.15 1.63
C VAL A 372 -2.90 -6.49 2.09
N LEU A 373 -2.71 -6.69 3.39
CA LEU A 373 -1.41 -7.09 3.94
C LEU A 373 -1.28 -8.62 3.86
N PRO A 374 -0.12 -9.17 3.47
CA PRO A 374 0.14 -10.59 3.64
C PRO A 374 0.14 -10.97 5.13
N GLU A 375 -0.22 -12.22 5.43
CA GLU A 375 -0.32 -12.72 6.81
C GLU A 375 1.06 -12.82 7.46
N VAL A 376 2.04 -13.30 6.70
CA VAL A 376 3.44 -13.40 7.06
C VAL A 376 4.26 -13.04 5.82
N LEU A 377 5.25 -12.17 5.96
CA LEU A 377 6.31 -12.04 4.95
C LEU A 377 7.28 -13.22 5.15
N PRO A 378 7.30 -14.25 4.29
CA PRO A 378 8.32 -15.30 4.37
C PRO A 378 9.71 -14.68 4.25
N ALA A 379 10.54 -14.86 5.28
CA ALA A 379 11.95 -14.48 5.28
C ALA A 379 12.82 -15.75 5.31
N GLY A 380 12.54 -16.71 4.43
CA GLY A 380 13.21 -18.02 4.39
C GLY A 380 12.24 -19.21 4.20
N PRO A 381 12.65 -20.44 4.53
CA PRO A 381 11.78 -21.61 4.42
C PRO A 381 10.62 -21.51 5.43
N ALA A 382 9.39 -21.60 4.90
CA ALA A 382 8.04 -21.80 5.46
C ALA A 382 7.62 -21.32 6.88
N SER A 383 8.51 -21.13 7.86
CA SER A 383 8.13 -21.03 9.27
C SER A 383 8.74 -19.86 10.06
N VAL A 384 9.40 -18.89 9.42
CA VAL A 384 9.82 -17.64 10.09
C VAL A 384 9.53 -16.45 9.19
N GLY A 385 8.92 -15.40 9.72
CA GLY A 385 8.56 -14.24 8.92
C GLY A 385 8.18 -13.02 9.71
N LEU A 386 7.64 -12.02 9.01
CA LEU A 386 7.22 -10.76 9.61
C LEU A 386 5.70 -10.63 9.56
N ARG A 387 5.11 -10.30 10.69
CA ARG A 387 3.68 -9.99 10.81
C ARG A 387 3.47 -8.50 10.57
N LEU A 388 2.54 -8.17 9.70
CA LEU A 388 2.15 -6.78 9.42
C LEU A 388 0.80 -6.47 10.06
N GLU A 389 0.68 -5.28 10.64
CA GLU A 389 -0.54 -4.81 11.29
C GLU A 389 -0.79 -3.36 10.89
N PHE A 390 -2.02 -3.03 10.48
CA PHE A 390 -2.39 -1.64 10.26
C PHE A 390 -2.41 -0.89 11.60
N VAL A 391 -1.76 0.28 11.63
CA VAL A 391 -1.78 1.21 12.75
C VAL A 391 -2.86 2.25 12.56
N GLY A 392 -3.04 2.70 11.32
CA GLY A 392 -4.00 3.73 10.99
C GLY A 392 -4.14 3.94 9.49
N LEU A 393 -5.24 4.60 9.13
CA LEU A 393 -5.55 5.03 7.77
C LEU A 393 -5.82 6.52 7.82
N GLU A 394 -5.25 7.26 6.88
CA GLU A 394 -5.43 8.70 6.80
C GLU A 394 -5.50 9.21 5.37
N TYR A 395 -6.02 10.42 5.21
CA TYR A 395 -5.92 11.17 3.98
C TYR A 395 -4.74 12.13 4.07
N ARG A 396 -3.90 12.18 3.04
CA ARG A 396 -2.77 13.12 3.02
C ARG A 396 -2.34 13.43 1.60
N GLY A 397 -2.16 14.73 1.30
CA GLY A 397 -1.66 15.22 0.02
C GLY A 397 -2.31 14.52 -1.17
N GLY A 398 -3.63 14.61 -1.34
CA GLY A 398 -4.32 13.99 -2.49
C GLY A 398 -4.51 12.46 -2.44
N SER A 399 -3.90 11.77 -1.47
CA SER A 399 -3.83 10.31 -1.41
C SER A 399 -4.48 9.72 -0.15
N VAL A 400 -4.71 8.40 -0.17
CA VAL A 400 -5.01 7.59 1.02
C VAL A 400 -3.73 6.89 1.47
N ARG A 401 -3.37 7.06 2.75
CA ARG A 401 -2.20 6.44 3.36
C ARG A 401 -2.60 5.42 4.40
N ALA A 402 -1.87 4.31 4.44
CA ALA A 402 -1.97 3.29 5.47
C ALA A 402 -0.63 3.17 6.20
N ALA A 403 -0.65 3.44 7.50
CA ALA A 403 0.49 3.19 8.38
C ALA A 403 0.49 1.71 8.79
N ILE A 404 1.63 1.05 8.62
CA ILE A 404 1.79 -0.39 8.85
C ILE A 404 2.91 -0.60 9.86
N ARG A 405 2.61 -1.31 10.93
CA ARG A 405 3.59 -1.81 11.89
C ARG A 405 4.04 -3.20 11.48
N VAL A 406 5.33 -3.45 11.64
CA VAL A 406 5.94 -4.74 11.30
C VAL A 406 6.49 -5.37 12.56
N ARG A 407 6.16 -6.63 12.84
CA ARG A 407 6.66 -7.36 14.00
C ARG A 407 7.31 -8.66 13.56
N ALA A 408 8.42 -9.03 14.19
CA ALA A 408 8.99 -10.36 13.99
C ALA A 408 7.98 -11.44 14.45
N HIS A 409 7.79 -12.46 13.62
CA HIS A 409 6.95 -13.61 13.94
C HIS A 409 7.83 -14.85 14.13
N ASP A 410 8.05 -15.22 15.39
CA ASP A 410 8.63 -16.51 15.75
C ASP A 410 7.54 -17.57 15.76
N ALA A 411 7.34 -18.30 14.65
CA ALA A 411 6.38 -19.40 14.61
C ALA A 411 6.72 -20.50 15.65
N GLY A 412 7.99 -20.59 16.07
CA GLY A 412 8.47 -21.56 17.05
C GLY A 412 7.88 -21.42 18.47
N VAL A 413 7.31 -20.27 18.84
CA VAL A 413 6.69 -20.07 20.16
C VAL A 413 5.18 -20.31 20.12
N ALA A 414 4.53 -19.99 19.00
CA ALA A 414 3.08 -20.17 18.85
C ALA A 414 2.70 -21.66 18.76
N ASP A 415 3.44 -22.45 17.98
CA ASP A 415 3.22 -23.90 17.88
C ASP A 415 3.55 -24.62 19.19
N GLN A 416 4.62 -24.23 19.88
CA GLN A 416 4.93 -24.80 21.20
C GLN A 416 3.89 -24.45 22.26
N ARG A 417 3.25 -23.27 22.18
CA ARG A 417 2.19 -22.86 23.12
C ARG A 417 0.88 -23.59 22.82
N ALA A 418 0.51 -23.73 21.54
CA ALA A 418 -0.65 -24.51 21.12
C ALA A 418 -0.49 -26.00 21.46
N GLU A 419 0.71 -26.55 21.27
CA GLU A 419 1.02 -27.94 21.59
C GLU A 419 1.09 -28.19 23.11
N ARG A 420 1.62 -27.23 23.89
CA ARG A 420 1.56 -27.28 25.36
C ARG A 420 0.14 -27.17 25.89
N GLU A 421 -0.71 -26.31 25.31
CA GLU A 421 -2.12 -26.20 25.68
C GLU A 421 -2.91 -27.46 25.29
N HIS A 422 -2.60 -28.08 24.15
CA HIS A 422 -3.21 -29.34 23.75
C HIS A 422 -2.81 -30.49 24.67
N ARG A 423 -1.51 -30.62 25.01
CA ARG A 423 -1.02 -31.61 25.99
C ARG A 423 -1.55 -31.35 27.41
N ALA A 424 -1.72 -30.09 27.81
CA ALA A 424 -2.33 -29.73 29.10
C ALA A 424 -3.83 -30.11 29.16
N ARG A 425 -4.55 -30.00 28.04
CA ARG A 425 -5.95 -30.45 27.94
C ARG A 425 -6.08 -31.97 27.94
N GLN A 426 -5.19 -32.67 27.23
CA GLN A 426 -5.18 -34.14 27.20
C GLN A 426 -4.79 -34.74 28.56
N SER A 427 -3.82 -34.15 29.27
CA SER A 427 -3.45 -34.60 30.62
C SER A 427 -4.57 -34.40 31.64
N ARG A 428 -5.27 -33.26 31.62
CA ARG A 428 -6.46 -33.04 32.48
C ARG A 428 -7.58 -34.04 32.20
N ALA A 429 -7.87 -34.32 30.92
CA ALA A 429 -8.89 -35.31 30.54
C ALA A 429 -8.53 -36.77 30.92
N SER A 430 -7.25 -37.06 31.15
CA SER A 430 -6.78 -38.38 31.60
C SER A 430 -6.84 -38.56 33.13
N VAL A 431 -6.72 -37.48 33.90
CA VAL A 431 -6.80 -37.51 35.36
C VAL A 431 -8.25 -37.68 35.84
N ASP A 432 -9.20 -37.06 35.15
CA ASP A 432 -10.64 -37.16 35.47
C ASP A 432 -11.28 -38.51 35.09
N ARG A 433 -10.58 -39.39 34.37
CA ARG A 433 -11.07 -40.76 34.03
C ARG A 433 -10.56 -41.86 34.96
N ASN A 434 -9.59 -41.55 35.81
CA ASN A 434 -9.01 -42.48 36.80
C ASN A 434 -9.36 -42.09 38.24
N SER A 435 -10.28 -41.13 38.42
CA SER A 435 -10.97 -40.80 39.66
C SER A 435 -12.41 -41.27 39.54
#